data_AF-A0A7C9CKE1-F1
#
_entry.id   AF-A0A7C9CKE1-F1
#
_cell.length_a   1.000
_cell.length_b   1.000
_cell.length_c   1.000
_cell.angle_alpha   90.00
_cell.angle_beta   90.00
_cell.angle_gamma   90.00
#
_symmetry.space_group_name_H-M   'P 1'
#
loop_
_entity.id
_entity.type
_entity.pdbx_description
1 polymer ?
#
loop_
_entity_poly.entity_id
_entity_poly.type
_entity_poly.pdbx_seq_one_letter_code
_entity_poly.pdbx_strand_id
1 'polypeptide(L)'
;SWIALNTGSVLFRNCQWTLDLLDAWAPMGPRGPIRDEAGRVLTAFLSGRPSFEADDQSALIYLLITQKDTWMNKVFVENSYYLHGFWTGLVDKYEEMVEKYHPGLGDERWPFVTHFVGCKPCGSYGDYPVEKCLKSMERAFNFADNQVLKLYGFRHRGLLSPNIKRTRNETTTPLEYVNQLDIRRSVLVSGSKS
;
A
#
# COMPACT_ATOMS: atom_id res chain seq x y z
N SER A 1 -14.88 13.80 -0.12
CA SER A 1 -14.78 12.52 -0.87
C SER A 1 -14.46 11.41 0.11
N TRP A 2 -15.06 10.22 -0.03
CA TRP A 2 -14.80 9.05 0.85
C TRP A 2 -13.50 8.29 0.54
N ILE A 3 -12.84 8.65 -0.56
CA ILE A 3 -11.53 8.14 -0.99
C ILE A 3 -10.43 9.20 -0.87
N ALA A 4 -10.64 10.23 -0.03
CA ALA A 4 -9.68 11.32 0.15
C ALA A 4 -8.40 10.91 0.89
N LEU A 5 -8.46 9.81 1.64
CA LEU A 5 -7.32 9.13 2.27
C LEU A 5 -7.57 7.62 2.24
N ASN A 6 -6.54 6.83 2.56
CA ASN A 6 -6.67 5.38 2.68
C ASN A 6 -6.18 4.89 4.05
N THR A 7 -6.91 3.96 4.66
CA THR A 7 -6.55 3.35 5.95
C THR A 7 -5.94 1.96 5.81
N GLY A 8 -5.77 1.45 4.58
CA GLY A 8 -5.11 0.17 4.33
C GLY A 8 -3.59 0.19 4.47
N SER A 9 -2.99 1.39 4.47
CA SER A 9 -1.57 1.61 4.73
C SER A 9 -1.41 2.97 5.44
N VAL A 10 -1.17 2.91 6.75
CA VAL A 10 -1.13 4.09 7.63
C VAL A 10 -0.13 3.86 8.75
N LEU A 11 0.46 4.94 9.25
CA LEU A 11 1.41 4.91 10.36
C LEU A 11 0.81 5.61 11.58
N PHE A 12 0.81 4.92 12.71
CA PHE A 12 0.43 5.48 14.00
C PHE A 12 1.65 5.62 14.89
N ARG A 13 1.82 6.79 15.50
CA ARG A 13 2.84 6.99 16.52
C ARG A 13 2.33 6.35 17.82
N ASN A 14 3.18 5.59 18.51
CA ASN A 14 2.83 5.11 19.84
C ASN A 14 2.84 6.28 20.85
N CYS A 15 1.68 6.87 21.12
CA CYS A 15 1.50 7.95 22.08
C CYS A 15 0.05 8.09 22.54
N GLN A 16 -0.18 8.87 23.60
CA GLN A 16 -1.51 9.12 24.13
C GLN A 16 -2.49 9.64 23.08
N TRP A 17 -2.06 10.57 22.22
CA TRP A 17 -2.92 11.11 21.17
C TRP A 17 -3.46 10.04 20.22
N THR A 18 -2.66 9.00 19.93
CA THR A 18 -3.12 7.88 19.10
C THR A 18 -4.12 7.00 19.84
N LEU A 19 -3.98 6.80 21.15
CA LEU A 19 -4.98 6.09 21.95
C LEU A 19 -6.31 6.85 21.93
N ASP A 20 -6.27 8.16 22.15
CA ASP A 20 -7.46 9.03 22.12
C ASP A 20 -8.14 9.02 20.73
N LEU A 21 -7.33 9.00 19.65
CA LEU A 21 -7.84 8.89 18.28
C LEU A 21 -8.55 7.55 18.05
N LEU A 22 -7.98 6.44 18.52
CA LEU A 22 -8.57 5.12 18.37
C LEU A 22 -9.92 5.03 19.11
N ASP A 23 -10.00 5.60 20.31
CA ASP A 23 -11.25 5.68 21.08
C ASP A 23 -12.32 6.52 20.36
N ALA A 24 -11.93 7.63 19.74
CA ALA A 24 -12.84 8.48 18.97
C ALA A 24 -13.28 7.85 17.62
N TRP A 25 -12.46 6.96 17.06
CA TRP A 25 -12.71 6.31 15.77
C TRP A 25 -13.55 5.04 15.88
N ALA A 26 -13.39 4.28 16.96
CA ALA A 26 -14.08 3.02 17.24
C ALA A 26 -15.64 3.05 17.25
N PRO A 27 -16.35 4.15 17.62
CA PRO A 27 -17.79 4.11 17.86
C PRO A 27 -18.67 3.68 16.68
N MET A 28 -18.22 3.87 15.45
CA MET A 28 -18.93 3.42 14.24
C MET A 28 -18.67 1.94 13.89
N GLY A 29 -17.81 1.27 14.66
CA GLY A 29 -17.33 -0.08 14.41
C GLY A 29 -18.23 -1.24 14.86
N PRO A 30 -19.00 -1.20 15.97
CA PRO A 30 -19.74 -2.38 16.44
C PRO A 30 -20.77 -2.91 15.44
N ARG A 31 -20.70 -4.21 15.09
CA ARG A 31 -21.61 -4.85 14.12
C ARG A 31 -23.08 -4.76 14.55
N GLY A 32 -23.97 -4.73 13.57
CA GLY A 32 -25.41 -4.63 13.76
C GLY A 32 -25.91 -3.20 13.62
N PRO A 33 -26.98 -2.80 14.32
CA PRO A 33 -27.68 -1.54 14.08
C PRO A 33 -26.79 -0.29 14.15
N ILE A 34 -25.76 -0.31 15.00
CA ILE A 34 -24.80 0.81 15.15
C ILE A 34 -24.05 1.04 13.83
N ARG A 35 -23.46 -0.01 13.25
CA ARG A 35 -22.68 0.09 12.03
C ARG A 35 -23.55 0.38 10.80
N ASP A 36 -24.78 -0.15 10.77
CA ASP A 36 -25.74 0.11 9.70
C ASP A 36 -26.15 1.58 9.68
N GLU A 37 -26.50 2.14 10.84
CA GLU A 37 -26.92 3.53 10.97
C GLU A 37 -25.74 4.49 10.72
N ALA A 38 -24.56 4.18 11.26
CA ALA A 38 -23.36 4.92 10.95
C ALA A 38 -23.06 4.91 9.45
N GLY A 39 -23.29 3.78 8.76
CA GLY A 39 -23.16 3.67 7.31
C GLY A 39 -24.05 4.66 6.55
N ARG A 40 -25.31 4.83 6.98
CA ARG A 40 -26.24 5.82 6.40
C ARG A 40 -25.75 7.26 6.61
N VAL A 41 -25.28 7.58 7.82
CA VAL A 41 -24.69 8.90 8.13
C VAL A 41 -23.48 9.18 7.24
N LEU A 42 -22.58 8.21 7.10
CA LEU A 42 -21.38 8.34 6.27
C LEU A 42 -21.71 8.50 4.79
N THR A 43 -22.67 7.75 4.25
CA THR A 43 -23.12 7.87 2.85
C THR A 43 -23.78 9.23 2.59
N ALA A 44 -24.56 9.76 3.53
CA ALA A 44 -25.17 11.07 3.40
C ALA A 44 -24.14 12.21 3.45
N PHE A 45 -23.07 12.06 4.24
CA PHE A 45 -22.06 13.10 4.45
C PHE A 45 -20.92 13.07 3.42
N LEU A 46 -20.44 11.89 3.04
CA LEU A 46 -19.24 11.74 2.22
C LEU A 46 -19.57 11.62 0.74
N SER A 47 -19.18 12.63 -0.02
CA SER A 47 -19.30 12.63 -1.48
C SER A 47 -18.70 11.38 -2.13
N GLY A 48 -19.50 10.74 -2.99
CA GLY A 48 -19.13 9.58 -3.80
C GLY A 48 -19.15 8.23 -3.07
N ARG A 49 -19.53 8.18 -1.78
CA ARG A 49 -19.62 6.93 -1.02
C ARG A 49 -20.85 6.12 -1.45
N PRO A 50 -20.73 4.84 -1.86
CA PRO A 50 -21.90 4.00 -2.09
C PRO A 50 -22.66 3.69 -0.78
N SER A 51 -23.85 3.09 -0.89
CA SER A 51 -24.65 2.70 0.27
C SER A 51 -24.22 1.32 0.78
N PHE A 52 -23.59 1.28 1.95
CA PHE A 52 -23.22 0.06 2.68
C PHE A 52 -22.90 0.42 4.15
N GLU A 53 -22.73 -0.61 4.99
CA GLU A 53 -22.33 -0.49 6.41
C GLU A 53 -21.14 0.46 6.61
N ALA A 54 -20.99 1.06 7.79
CA ALA A 54 -19.81 1.85 8.11
C ALA A 54 -18.51 1.05 7.95
N ASP A 55 -17.52 1.69 7.35
CA ASP A 55 -16.13 1.22 7.22
C ASP A 55 -15.18 2.18 7.93
N ASP A 56 -14.02 1.66 8.30
CA ASP A 56 -12.99 2.36 9.05
C ASP A 56 -12.46 3.59 8.28
N GLN A 57 -12.23 3.48 6.97
CA GLN A 57 -11.74 4.58 6.12
C GLN A 57 -12.72 5.76 6.14
N SER A 58 -14.00 5.50 5.87
CA SER A 58 -15.05 6.51 5.88
C SER A 58 -15.24 7.13 7.26
N ALA A 59 -15.23 6.32 8.32
CA ALA A 59 -15.35 6.80 9.70
C ALA A 59 -14.19 7.73 10.08
N LEU A 60 -12.95 7.42 9.66
CA LEU A 60 -11.79 8.27 9.92
C LEU A 60 -11.91 9.61 9.16
N ILE A 61 -12.28 9.58 7.88
CA ILE A 61 -12.49 10.80 7.10
C ILE A 61 -13.57 11.67 7.74
N TYR A 62 -14.68 11.07 8.15
CA TYR A 62 -15.76 11.77 8.84
C TYR A 62 -15.26 12.44 10.13
N LEU A 63 -14.53 11.70 10.98
CA LEU A 63 -13.95 12.22 12.22
C LEU A 63 -13.01 13.41 11.96
N LEU A 64 -12.09 13.26 10.99
CA LEU A 64 -11.11 14.30 10.66
C LEU A 64 -11.73 15.56 10.06
N ILE A 65 -12.84 15.44 9.32
CA ILE A 65 -13.55 16.59 8.76
C ILE A 65 -14.40 17.27 9.84
N THR A 66 -15.17 16.49 10.62
CA THR A 66 -16.14 17.03 11.59
C THR A 66 -15.48 17.57 12.85
N GLN A 67 -14.33 17.01 13.25
CA GLN A 67 -13.57 17.42 14.42
C GLN A 67 -12.16 17.89 14.02
N LYS A 68 -12.08 18.64 12.91
CA LYS A 68 -10.83 19.11 12.30
C LYS A 68 -9.88 19.77 13.30
N ASP A 69 -10.39 20.68 14.12
CA ASP A 69 -9.57 21.48 15.05
C ASP A 69 -8.95 20.62 16.16
N THR A 70 -9.56 19.47 16.47
CA THR A 70 -9.08 18.53 17.48
C THR A 70 -7.98 17.60 16.94
N TRP A 71 -8.16 17.08 15.71
CA TRP A 71 -7.33 15.98 15.22
C TRP A 71 -6.33 16.37 14.13
N MET A 72 -6.68 17.30 13.23
CA MET A 72 -5.92 17.50 11.99
C MET A 72 -4.53 18.12 12.20
N ASN A 73 -4.28 18.76 13.35
CA ASN A 73 -2.98 19.34 13.66
C ASN A 73 -1.84 18.30 13.81
N LYS A 74 -2.18 17.03 14.00
CA LYS A 74 -1.22 15.91 14.13
C LYS A 74 -1.35 14.87 13.02
N VAL A 75 -2.21 15.13 12.02
CA VAL A 75 -2.39 14.27 10.85
C VAL A 75 -1.59 14.84 9.69
N PHE A 76 -0.71 14.01 9.13
CA PHE A 76 -0.03 14.31 7.87
C PHE A 76 -0.67 13.47 6.76
N VAL A 77 -1.24 14.12 5.75
CA VAL A 77 -1.81 13.45 4.58
C VAL A 77 -0.73 13.38 3.50
N GLU A 78 -0.10 12.21 3.38
CA GLU A 78 0.97 11.95 2.41
C GLU A 78 0.42 11.90 0.97
N ASN A 79 1.10 12.61 0.06
CA ASN A 79 0.78 12.62 -1.37
C ASN A 79 2.04 12.70 -2.27
N SER A 80 3.24 12.69 -1.70
CA SER A 80 4.51 12.77 -2.42
C SER A 80 5.00 11.41 -2.93
N TYR A 81 4.54 10.31 -2.32
CA TYR A 81 4.77 8.95 -2.78
C TYR A 81 3.55 8.06 -2.48
N TYR A 82 3.49 6.88 -3.11
CA TYR A 82 2.40 5.94 -2.92
C TYR A 82 2.56 5.13 -1.63
N LEU A 83 2.36 5.77 -0.47
CA LEU A 83 2.10 5.05 0.80
C LEU A 83 0.86 4.16 0.66
N HIS A 84 -0.08 4.61 -0.18
CA HIS A 84 -1.16 3.83 -0.77
C HIS A 84 -1.21 4.09 -2.28
N GLY A 85 -0.99 3.06 -3.11
CA GLY A 85 -1.12 3.17 -4.57
C GLY A 85 -2.25 2.31 -5.11
N PHE A 86 -3.23 2.93 -5.79
CA PHE A 86 -4.37 2.20 -6.34
C PHE A 86 -3.95 1.36 -7.54
N TRP A 87 -4.09 0.04 -7.41
CA TRP A 87 -3.49 -0.94 -8.33
C TRP A 87 -3.87 -0.74 -9.80
N THR A 88 -5.10 -0.34 -10.10
CA THR A 88 -5.58 -0.23 -11.50
C THR A 88 -4.81 0.81 -12.32
N GLY A 89 -4.26 1.84 -11.67
CA GLY A 89 -3.43 2.87 -12.34
C GLY A 89 -1.94 2.53 -12.41
N LEU A 90 -1.52 1.40 -11.82
CA LEU A 90 -0.12 1.04 -11.61
C LEU A 90 0.28 -0.25 -12.34
N VAL A 91 -0.50 -1.31 -12.21
CA VAL A 91 -0.07 -2.67 -12.59
C VAL A 91 0.25 -2.83 -14.07
N ASP A 92 -0.41 -2.06 -14.93
CA ASP A 92 -0.19 -2.10 -16.39
C ASP A 92 1.03 -1.28 -16.82
N LYS A 93 1.62 -0.49 -15.90
CA LYS A 93 2.80 0.36 -16.15
C LYS A 93 4.11 -0.28 -15.71
N TYR A 94 4.10 -1.46 -15.08
CA TYR A 94 5.31 -2.06 -14.51
C TYR A 94 6.41 -2.28 -15.54
N GLU A 95 6.09 -2.73 -16.75
CA GLU A 95 7.09 -2.89 -17.82
C GLU A 95 7.74 -1.55 -18.19
N GLU A 96 6.94 -0.49 -18.33
CA GLU A 96 7.45 0.87 -18.55
C GLU A 96 8.34 1.34 -17.39
N MET A 97 7.94 1.06 -16.15
CA MET A 97 8.71 1.42 -14.97
C MET A 97 10.08 0.72 -14.93
N VAL A 98 10.13 -0.56 -15.30
CA VAL A 98 11.38 -1.32 -15.42
C VAL A 98 12.29 -0.76 -16.51
N GLU A 99 11.72 -0.27 -17.60
CA GLU A 99 12.48 0.28 -18.73
C GLU A 99 13.04 1.69 -18.43
N LYS A 100 12.22 2.57 -17.85
CA LYS A 100 12.52 4.00 -17.73
C LYS A 100 13.05 4.43 -16.38
N TYR A 101 12.75 3.68 -15.32
CA TYR A 101 12.98 4.09 -13.94
C TYR A 101 13.73 3.02 -13.14
N HIS A 102 13.86 3.25 -11.83
CA HIS A 102 14.53 2.35 -10.91
C HIS A 102 13.83 2.36 -9.54
N PRO A 103 14.01 1.32 -8.71
CA PRO A 103 13.49 1.30 -7.34
C PRO A 103 14.07 2.43 -6.48
N GLY A 104 13.30 2.85 -5.47
CA GLY A 104 13.68 3.89 -4.51
C GLY A 104 12.97 5.24 -4.67
N LEU A 105 12.14 5.40 -5.71
CA LEU A 105 11.38 6.64 -5.95
C LEU A 105 10.07 6.71 -5.14
N GLY A 106 9.36 5.59 -5.03
CA GLY A 106 8.14 5.45 -4.21
C GLY A 106 6.85 5.99 -4.83
N ASP A 107 6.93 6.77 -5.90
CA ASP A 107 5.81 7.42 -6.60
C ASP A 107 5.39 6.68 -7.89
N GLU A 108 4.73 7.37 -8.82
CA GLU A 108 4.29 6.82 -10.12
C GLU A 108 5.38 6.27 -11.02
N ARG A 109 6.64 6.62 -10.77
CA ARG A 109 7.79 6.11 -11.49
C ARG A 109 8.23 4.76 -10.93
N TRP A 110 7.99 4.51 -9.64
CA TRP A 110 8.21 3.22 -8.99
C TRP A 110 7.43 3.14 -7.66
N PRO A 111 6.19 2.60 -7.65
CA PRO A 111 5.29 2.75 -6.50
C PRO A 111 5.80 2.02 -5.28
N PHE A 112 5.75 2.67 -4.12
CA PHE A 112 6.11 2.04 -2.85
C PHE A 112 5.12 0.94 -2.44
N VAL A 113 3.82 1.23 -2.49
CA VAL A 113 2.75 0.25 -2.24
C VAL A 113 1.84 0.14 -3.46
N THR A 114 1.56 -1.09 -3.89
CA THR A 114 0.44 -1.40 -4.80
C THR A 114 -0.67 -2.07 -3.99
N HIS A 115 -1.76 -1.36 -3.73
CA HIS A 115 -2.87 -1.82 -2.91
C HIS A 115 -4.06 -2.24 -3.79
N PHE A 116 -4.41 -3.52 -3.73
CA PHE A 116 -5.50 -4.16 -4.47
C PHE A 116 -6.88 -3.92 -3.85
N VAL A 117 -7.25 -2.65 -3.65
CA VAL A 117 -8.58 -2.27 -3.16
C VAL A 117 -9.66 -2.83 -4.08
N GLY A 118 -10.72 -3.36 -3.50
CA GLY A 118 -11.84 -4.01 -4.19
C GLY A 118 -11.58 -5.44 -4.65
N CYS A 119 -10.32 -5.91 -4.70
CA CYS A 119 -10.01 -7.32 -4.88
C CYS A 119 -10.19 -8.07 -3.56
N LYS A 120 -10.97 -9.16 -3.57
CA LYS A 120 -11.29 -9.96 -2.37
C LYS A 120 -10.93 -11.43 -2.60
N PRO A 121 -9.64 -11.79 -2.76
CA PRO A 121 -9.23 -13.15 -3.15
C PRO A 121 -9.58 -14.22 -2.10
N CYS A 122 -9.73 -13.83 -0.83
CA CYS A 122 -10.16 -14.72 0.24
C CYS A 122 -11.69 -14.76 0.46
N GLY A 123 -12.42 -13.84 -0.17
CA GLY A 123 -13.88 -13.67 0.00
C GLY A 123 -14.66 -14.16 -1.21
N SER A 124 -15.99 -14.10 -1.12
CA SER A 124 -16.90 -14.55 -2.19
C SER A 124 -17.34 -13.45 -3.15
N TYR A 125 -17.23 -12.17 -2.77
CA TYR A 125 -17.61 -11.01 -3.58
C TYR A 125 -16.51 -9.95 -3.58
N GLY A 126 -16.13 -9.48 -4.76
CA GLY A 126 -15.20 -8.37 -4.94
C GLY A 126 -15.66 -7.46 -6.06
N ASP A 127 -15.16 -6.22 -6.08
CA ASP A 127 -15.56 -5.18 -7.03
C ASP A 127 -14.98 -5.38 -8.43
N TYR A 128 -14.00 -6.28 -8.55
CA TYR A 128 -13.29 -6.59 -9.79
C TYR A 128 -13.31 -8.10 -10.09
N PRO A 129 -13.21 -8.49 -11.37
CA PRO A 129 -13.09 -9.90 -11.75
C PRO A 129 -11.91 -10.57 -11.04
N VAL A 130 -12.17 -11.70 -10.37
CA VAL A 130 -11.19 -12.44 -9.58
C VAL A 130 -9.94 -12.77 -10.40
N GLU A 131 -10.11 -13.22 -11.64
CA GLU A 131 -9.00 -13.55 -12.53
C GLU A 131 -8.08 -12.34 -12.79
N LYS A 132 -8.67 -11.15 -13.02
CA LYS A 132 -7.90 -9.92 -13.21
C LYS A 132 -7.13 -9.57 -11.94
N CYS A 133 -7.77 -9.64 -10.78
CA CYS A 133 -7.12 -9.41 -9.50
C CYS A 133 -5.92 -10.34 -9.30
N LEU A 134 -6.10 -11.65 -9.46
CA LEU A 134 -5.03 -12.63 -9.23
C LEU A 134 -3.86 -12.45 -10.19
N LYS A 135 -4.12 -12.25 -11.49
CA LYS A 135 -3.07 -11.97 -12.48
C LYS A 135 -2.31 -10.69 -12.17
N SER A 136 -3.01 -9.63 -11.77
CA SER A 136 -2.37 -8.37 -11.42
C SER A 136 -1.61 -8.45 -10.09
N MET A 137 -2.09 -9.23 -9.12
CA MET A 137 -1.37 -9.55 -7.88
C MET A 137 -0.08 -10.32 -8.16
N GLU A 138 -0.12 -11.33 -9.04
CA GLU A 138 1.07 -12.06 -9.48
C GLU A 138 2.09 -11.13 -10.14
N ARG A 139 1.63 -10.20 -10.98
CA ARG A 139 2.50 -9.17 -11.59
C ARG A 139 3.15 -8.28 -10.54
N ALA A 140 2.36 -7.75 -9.60
CA ALA A 140 2.88 -6.89 -8.54
C ALA A 140 3.86 -7.62 -7.63
N PHE A 141 3.57 -8.87 -7.27
CA PHE A 141 4.47 -9.73 -6.51
C PHE A 141 5.78 -9.93 -7.27
N ASN A 142 5.73 -10.38 -8.53
CA ASN A 142 6.93 -10.63 -9.32
C ASN A 142 7.73 -9.35 -9.63
N PHE A 143 7.07 -8.20 -9.77
CA PHE A 143 7.71 -6.89 -9.92
C PHE A 143 8.51 -6.51 -8.67
N ALA A 144 7.94 -6.73 -7.47
CA ALA A 144 8.64 -6.54 -6.20
C ALA A 144 9.74 -7.58 -5.98
N ASP A 145 9.43 -8.87 -6.17
CA ASP A 145 10.32 -10.00 -5.91
C ASP A 145 11.54 -10.00 -6.84
N ASN A 146 11.43 -9.46 -8.06
CA ASN A 146 12.58 -9.23 -8.92
C ASN A 146 13.65 -8.33 -8.28
N GLN A 147 13.29 -7.40 -7.40
CA GLN A 147 14.25 -6.57 -6.67
C GLN A 147 15.04 -7.42 -5.66
N VAL A 148 14.40 -8.41 -5.04
CA VAL A 148 15.03 -9.36 -4.11
C VAL A 148 15.86 -10.41 -4.85
N LEU A 149 15.29 -11.06 -5.88
CA LEU A 149 15.96 -12.08 -6.68
C LEU A 149 17.23 -11.56 -7.35
N LYS A 150 17.26 -10.28 -7.73
CA LYS A 150 18.44 -9.62 -8.32
C LYS A 150 19.66 -9.72 -7.41
N LEU A 151 19.48 -9.64 -6.09
CA LEU A 151 20.56 -9.80 -5.11
C LEU A 151 21.24 -11.17 -5.24
N TYR A 152 20.45 -12.20 -5.55
CA TYR A 152 20.92 -13.58 -5.69
C TYR A 152 21.30 -13.96 -7.13
N GLY A 153 21.22 -13.04 -8.10
CA GLY A 153 21.55 -13.32 -9.49
C GLY A 153 20.43 -14.03 -10.25
N PHE A 154 19.19 -13.79 -9.86
CA PHE A 154 17.99 -14.33 -10.51
C PHE A 154 17.01 -13.21 -10.88
N ARG A 155 16.04 -13.56 -11.72
CA ARG A 155 14.82 -12.78 -11.99
C ARG A 155 13.73 -13.71 -12.50
N HIS A 156 12.47 -13.31 -12.36
CA HIS A 156 11.34 -13.91 -13.06
C HIS A 156 11.52 -13.83 -14.58
N ARG A 157 11.04 -14.85 -15.29
CA ARG A 157 11.06 -14.90 -16.76
C ARG A 157 10.14 -13.83 -17.36
N GLY A 158 9.04 -13.53 -16.69
CA GLY A 158 8.11 -12.44 -16.96
C GLY A 158 7.23 -12.18 -15.73
N LEU A 159 6.46 -11.09 -15.72
CA LEU A 159 5.67 -10.73 -14.53
C LEU A 159 4.44 -11.63 -14.29
N LEU A 160 4.01 -12.40 -15.29
CA LEU A 160 2.92 -13.39 -15.20
C LEU A 160 3.42 -14.84 -15.14
N SER A 161 4.64 -15.06 -14.65
CA SER A 161 5.19 -16.40 -14.54
C SER A 161 5.95 -16.57 -13.22
N PRO A 162 5.71 -17.67 -12.48
CA PRO A 162 6.48 -17.96 -11.27
C PRO A 162 7.89 -18.49 -11.58
N ASN A 163 8.19 -18.76 -12.85
CA ASN A 163 9.47 -19.35 -13.24
C ASN A 163 10.57 -18.29 -13.24
N ILE A 164 11.68 -18.61 -12.59
CA ILE A 164 12.87 -17.76 -12.57
C ILE A 164 13.90 -18.17 -13.64
N LYS A 165 14.84 -17.26 -13.92
CA LYS A 165 16.04 -17.47 -14.72
C LYS A 165 17.23 -16.79 -14.06
N ARG A 166 18.43 -17.34 -14.28
CA ARG A 166 19.69 -16.75 -13.85
C ARG A 166 19.97 -15.47 -14.65
N THR A 167 20.51 -14.46 -13.98
CA THR A 167 20.97 -13.20 -14.60
C THR A 167 22.49 -13.08 -14.63
N ARG A 168 23.21 -13.96 -13.95
CA ARG A 168 24.68 -14.05 -13.95
C ARG A 168 25.16 -15.49 -13.76
N ASN A 169 26.40 -15.76 -14.15
CA ASN A 169 27.06 -17.04 -13.92
C ASN A 169 27.43 -17.22 -12.44
N GLU A 170 27.57 -18.48 -12.02
CA GLU A 170 28.10 -18.79 -10.70
C GLU A 170 29.58 -18.42 -10.60
N THR A 171 30.01 -18.03 -9.42
CA THR A 171 31.41 -17.72 -9.12
C THR A 171 31.80 -18.38 -7.81
N THR A 172 33.04 -18.84 -7.72
CA THR A 172 33.66 -19.32 -6.47
C THR A 172 34.05 -18.15 -5.55
N THR A 173 33.97 -16.90 -6.03
CA THR A 173 34.31 -15.68 -5.28
C THR A 173 33.10 -14.73 -5.12
N PRO A 174 31.99 -15.17 -4.51
CA PRO A 174 30.75 -14.39 -4.46
C PRO A 174 30.86 -13.05 -3.69
N LEU A 175 31.89 -12.90 -2.85
CA LEU A 175 32.10 -11.71 -2.02
C LEU A 175 32.82 -10.57 -2.76
N GLU A 176 33.47 -10.82 -3.89
CA GLU A 176 34.22 -9.80 -4.65
C GLU A 176 33.29 -8.74 -5.27
N TYR A 177 32.05 -9.12 -5.58
CA TYR A 177 31.10 -8.27 -6.31
C TYR A 177 29.98 -7.69 -5.43
N VAL A 178 30.02 -7.91 -4.11
CA VAL A 178 28.92 -7.54 -3.18
C VAL A 178 28.54 -6.06 -3.27
N ASN A 179 29.52 -5.18 -3.36
CA ASN A 179 29.32 -3.72 -3.45
C ASN A 179 28.75 -3.29 -4.82
N GLN A 180 29.07 -4.02 -5.90
CA GLN A 180 28.52 -3.74 -7.24
C GLN A 180 27.09 -4.28 -7.40
N LEU A 181 26.73 -5.29 -6.59
CA LEU A 181 25.47 -6.01 -6.67
C LEU A 181 24.45 -5.55 -5.61
N ASP A 182 24.82 -4.55 -4.80
CA ASP A 182 24.03 -3.99 -3.69
C ASP A 182 23.48 -5.07 -2.72
N ILE A 183 24.22 -6.17 -2.59
CA ILE A 183 23.76 -7.37 -1.85
C ILE A 183 23.75 -7.11 -0.35
N ARG A 184 24.55 -6.15 0.14
CA ARG A 184 24.61 -5.74 1.55
C ARG A 184 25.10 -4.30 1.68
N ARG A 185 24.16 -3.36 1.86
CA ARG A 185 24.22 -2.16 2.73
C ARG A 185 23.15 -1.15 2.28
N SER A 186 21.89 -1.36 2.66
CA SER A 186 21.11 -0.18 3.02
C SER A 186 21.73 0.36 4.31
N VAL A 187 22.54 1.40 4.17
CA VAL A 187 23.03 2.17 5.31
C VAL A 187 21.81 2.90 5.89
N LEU A 188 21.00 2.20 6.69
CA LEU A 188 20.19 2.85 7.71
C LEU A 188 21.14 3.20 8.86
N VAL A 189 22.07 4.13 8.62
CA VAL A 189 22.89 4.69 9.71
C VAL A 189 21.96 5.51 10.59
N SER A 190 21.65 4.90 11.73
CA SER A 190 21.28 5.56 12.97
C SER A 190 22.17 6.79 13.22
N GLY A 191 21.56 7.95 13.47
CA GLY A 191 22.30 9.10 13.99
C GLY A 191 21.59 10.43 13.80
N SER A 192 20.45 10.61 14.47
CA SER A 192 20.13 11.93 15.02
C SER A 192 21.30 12.31 15.95
N LYS A 193 22.19 13.18 15.47
CA LYS A 193 23.11 13.86 16.38
C LYS A 193 22.24 14.72 17.31
N SER A 194 22.46 14.52 18.62
CA SER A 194 21.96 15.38 19.68
C SER A 194 22.25 16.85 19.42
#